data_AF-A0A419F3C3-F1
#
_entry.id   AF-A0A419F3C3-F1
#
_cell.length_a   1.000
_cell.length_b   1.000
_cell.length_c   1.000
_cell.angle_alpha   90.00
_cell.angle_beta   90.00
_cell.angle_gamma   90.00
#
_symmetry.space_group_name_H-M   'P 1'
#
loop_
_entity.id
_entity.type
_entity.pdbx_description
1 polymer ?
#
loop_
_entity_poly.entity_id
_entity_poly.type
_entity_poly.pdbx_seq_one_letter_code
_entity_poly.pdbx_strand_id
1 'polypeptide(L)'
;MSANRLNSILHNTLFSFIARGIDVAVTFALAVILARYLGAEGMGHYTYVIAFVAVFVPLIDLGLDHILIREIARRREVAGEYIGAALILKLLILLAALPLGMAVTQTMGVGRAESLAIFLCFLGTLFFREVPTVVAYAVFLAYERMEFRAVVTLIYQVLKFGATLTVILMGGGLIPIFGAALIAEAGQGLAALVLVLKKFERPKLKFDWKLWGHYVKESLPLGIAFAFNSYYFQVDIL
;
A
#
# COMPACT_ATOMS: atom_id res chain seq x y z
N MET A 1 28.85 -2.40 21.37
CA MET A 1 27.39 -2.26 21.18
C MET A 1 26.74 -2.28 22.56
N SER A 2 25.99 -1.25 22.97
CA SER A 2 25.37 -1.25 24.31
C SER A 2 24.21 -2.26 24.36
N ALA A 3 24.04 -2.96 25.49
CA ALA A 3 22.98 -3.95 25.70
C ALA A 3 21.57 -3.41 25.38
N ASN A 4 21.36 -2.09 25.58
CA ASN A 4 20.10 -1.41 25.24
C ASN A 4 19.81 -1.36 23.73
N ARG A 5 20.83 -1.24 22.86
CA ARG A 5 20.61 -1.30 21.40
C ARG A 5 20.24 -2.72 20.96
N LEU A 6 20.86 -3.74 21.56
CA LEU A 6 20.56 -5.13 21.25
C LEU A 6 19.11 -5.49 21.61
N ASN A 7 18.65 -5.09 22.80
CA ASN A 7 17.25 -5.29 23.20
C ASN A 7 16.25 -4.55 22.29
N SER A 8 16.56 -3.31 21.88
CA SER A 8 15.72 -2.56 20.94
C SER A 8 15.60 -3.23 19.57
N ILE A 9 16.73 -3.69 19.02
CA ILE A 9 16.75 -4.41 17.73
C ILE A 9 15.96 -5.71 17.84
N LEU A 10 16.22 -6.52 18.88
CA LEU A 10 15.53 -7.80 19.09
C LEU A 10 14.00 -7.61 19.22
N HIS A 11 13.57 -6.62 20.00
CA HIS A 11 12.16 -6.28 20.14
C HIS A 11 11.53 -5.88 18.79
N ASN A 12 12.16 -4.96 18.07
CA ASN A 12 11.65 -4.49 16.77
C ASN A 12 11.60 -5.60 15.71
N THR A 13 12.63 -6.46 15.68
CA THR A 13 12.68 -7.62 14.79
C THR A 13 11.60 -8.62 15.16
N LEU A 14 11.41 -8.94 16.44
CA LEU A 14 10.38 -9.88 16.89
C LEU A 14 8.97 -9.39 16.53
N PHE A 15 8.66 -8.11 16.79
CA PHE A 15 7.37 -7.52 16.41
C PHE A 15 7.13 -7.55 14.90
N SER A 16 8.15 -7.20 14.11
CA SER A 16 8.07 -7.24 12.66
C SER A 16 7.88 -8.67 12.14
N PHE A 17 8.54 -9.64 12.77
CA PHE A 17 8.46 -11.05 12.40
C PHE A 17 7.08 -11.64 12.71
N ILE A 18 6.53 -11.37 13.89
CA ILE A 18 5.17 -11.80 14.27
C ILE A 18 4.13 -11.18 13.33
N ALA A 19 4.22 -9.86 13.09
CA ALA A 19 3.30 -9.18 12.18
C ALA A 19 3.38 -9.76 10.76
N ARG A 20 4.58 -10.07 10.28
CA ARG A 20 4.78 -10.72 8.98
C ARG A 20 4.24 -12.15 8.94
N GLY A 21 4.42 -12.91 10.01
CA GLY A 21 3.85 -14.25 10.13
C GLY A 21 2.32 -14.23 10.06
N ILE A 22 1.68 -13.28 10.75
CA ILE A 22 0.22 -13.09 10.70
C ILE A 22 -0.24 -12.66 9.31
N ASP A 23 0.49 -11.74 8.65
CA ASP A 23 0.20 -11.31 7.29
C ASP A 23 0.22 -12.47 6.28
N VAL A 24 1.25 -13.32 6.35
CA VAL A 24 1.35 -14.52 5.50
C VAL A 24 0.22 -15.50 5.80
N ALA A 25 -0.06 -15.77 7.08
CA ALA A 25 -1.11 -16.71 7.48
C ALA A 25 -2.50 -16.24 7.04
N VAL A 26 -2.83 -14.96 7.23
CA VAL A 26 -4.12 -14.39 6.82
C VAL A 26 -4.25 -14.33 5.30
N THR A 27 -3.20 -13.93 4.60
CA THR A 27 -3.19 -13.91 3.13
C THR A 27 -3.40 -15.31 2.55
N PHE A 28 -2.71 -16.32 3.10
CA PHE A 28 -2.89 -17.71 2.70
C PHE A 28 -4.30 -18.23 3.00
N ALA A 29 -4.82 -17.98 4.21
CA ALA A 29 -6.16 -18.39 4.60
C ALA A 29 -7.23 -17.77 3.68
N LEU A 30 -7.14 -16.46 3.41
CA LEU A 30 -8.05 -15.78 2.50
C LEU A 30 -7.94 -16.32 1.07
N ALA A 31 -6.74 -16.62 0.58
CA ALA A 31 -6.56 -17.21 -0.75
C ALA A 31 -7.31 -18.55 -0.87
N VAL A 32 -7.17 -19.45 0.12
CA VAL A 32 -7.87 -20.75 0.13
C VAL A 32 -9.38 -20.58 0.26
N ILE A 33 -9.83 -19.69 1.15
CA ILE A 33 -11.26 -19.42 1.38
C ILE A 33 -11.90 -18.85 0.11
N LEU A 34 -11.28 -17.83 -0.50
CA LEU A 34 -11.79 -17.18 -1.71
C LEU A 34 -11.79 -18.13 -2.90
N ALA A 35 -10.75 -18.94 -3.08
CA ALA A 35 -10.70 -19.93 -4.16
C ALA A 35 -11.84 -20.95 -4.07
N ARG A 36 -12.18 -21.40 -2.84
CA ARG A 36 -13.30 -22.32 -2.62
C ARG A 36 -14.65 -21.65 -2.79
N TYR A 37 -14.79 -20.41 -2.34
CA TYR A 37 -16.06 -19.69 -2.33
C TYR A 37 -16.44 -19.13 -3.71
N LEU A 38 -15.48 -18.53 -4.42
CA LEU A 38 -15.70 -17.94 -5.74
C LEU A 38 -15.63 -18.96 -6.88
N GLY A 39 -15.06 -20.14 -6.63
CA GLY A 39 -14.77 -21.12 -7.68
C GLY A 39 -13.70 -20.63 -8.65
N ALA A 40 -13.43 -21.42 -9.70
CA ALA A 40 -12.37 -21.12 -10.66
C ALA A 40 -12.59 -19.81 -11.43
N GLU A 41 -13.82 -19.58 -11.91
CA GLU A 41 -14.17 -18.39 -12.69
C GLU A 41 -14.09 -17.12 -11.85
N GLY A 42 -14.74 -17.09 -10.67
CA GLY A 42 -14.70 -15.93 -9.79
C GLY A 42 -13.30 -15.63 -9.24
N MET A 43 -12.48 -16.67 -8.99
CA MET A 43 -11.08 -16.49 -8.61
C MET A 43 -10.23 -15.93 -9.77
N GLY A 44 -10.56 -16.27 -11.02
CA GLY A 44 -9.97 -15.68 -12.22
C GLY A 44 -10.22 -14.17 -12.27
N HIS A 45 -11.47 -13.74 -12.10
CA HIS A 45 -11.81 -12.30 -12.04
C HIS A 45 -11.13 -11.58 -10.87
N TYR A 46 -11.10 -12.19 -9.68
CA TYR A 46 -10.41 -11.63 -8.52
C TYR A 46 -8.92 -11.41 -8.77
N THR A 47 -8.25 -12.41 -9.34
CA THR A 47 -6.82 -12.35 -9.65
C THR A 47 -6.54 -11.33 -10.76
N TYR A 48 -7.38 -11.27 -11.79
CA TYR A 48 -7.29 -10.26 -12.85
C TYR A 48 -7.37 -8.83 -12.30
N VAL A 49 -8.34 -8.53 -11.43
CA VAL A 49 -8.47 -7.20 -10.80
C VAL A 49 -7.23 -6.82 -10.01
N ILE A 50 -6.67 -7.74 -9.22
CA ILE A 50 -5.47 -7.48 -8.43
C ILE A 50 -4.26 -7.27 -9.34
N ALA A 51 -4.07 -8.13 -10.35
CA ALA A 51 -2.97 -8.04 -11.30
C ALA A 51 -2.99 -6.72 -12.06
N PHE A 52 -4.18 -6.32 -12.55
CA PHE A 52 -4.38 -5.06 -13.24
C PHE A 52 -4.00 -3.86 -12.39
N VAL A 53 -4.48 -3.78 -11.14
CA VAL A 53 -4.14 -2.67 -10.24
C VAL A 53 -2.66 -2.69 -9.83
N ALA A 54 -2.07 -3.88 -9.68
CA ALA A 54 -0.66 -4.02 -9.29
C ALA A 54 0.32 -3.41 -10.30
N VAL A 55 -0.01 -3.37 -11.59
CA VAL A 55 0.76 -2.66 -12.63
C VAL A 55 0.95 -1.17 -12.29
N PHE A 56 -0.02 -0.55 -11.60
CA PHE A 56 0.06 0.87 -11.24
C PHE A 56 0.82 1.13 -9.95
N VAL A 57 1.05 0.13 -9.09
CA VAL A 57 1.73 0.32 -7.79
C VAL A 57 3.14 0.91 -7.95
N PRO A 58 4.04 0.36 -8.81
CA PRO A 58 5.37 0.95 -9.02
C PRO A 58 5.33 2.37 -9.58
N LEU A 59 4.27 2.70 -10.34
CA LEU A 59 4.09 4.05 -10.88
C LEU A 59 3.76 5.06 -9.77
N ILE A 60 3.03 4.66 -8.74
CA ILE A 60 2.72 5.54 -7.60
C ILE A 60 3.92 5.67 -6.66
N ASP A 61 4.64 4.58 -6.42
CA ASP A 61 5.83 4.63 -5.57
C ASP A 61 6.98 5.41 -6.24
N LEU A 62 7.31 5.15 -7.51
CA LEU A 62 8.50 5.68 -8.19
C LEU A 62 9.80 5.56 -7.38
N GLY A 63 9.87 4.68 -6.38
CA GLY A 63 10.99 4.60 -5.42
C GLY A 63 11.05 5.76 -4.43
N LEU A 64 10.02 6.61 -4.33
CA LEU A 64 9.96 7.78 -3.46
C LEU A 64 10.11 7.37 -1.99
N ASP A 65 9.61 6.19 -1.61
CA ASP A 65 9.68 5.70 -0.24
C ASP A 65 11.13 5.44 0.22
N HIS A 66 12.01 5.01 -0.69
CA HIS A 66 13.42 4.80 -0.37
C HIS A 66 14.17 6.10 -0.12
N ILE A 67 13.91 7.12 -0.95
CA ILE A 67 14.51 8.44 -0.75
C ILE A 67 13.95 9.08 0.52
N LEU A 68 12.66 8.89 0.81
CA LEU A 68 12.01 9.34 2.05
C LEU A 68 12.68 8.77 3.29
N ILE A 69 12.92 7.45 3.33
CA ILE A 69 13.61 6.80 4.45
C ILE A 69 14.99 7.43 4.65
N ARG A 70 15.75 7.57 3.56
CA ARG A 70 17.13 8.08 3.60
C ARG A 70 17.21 9.52 4.09
N GLU A 71 16.36 10.40 3.56
CA GLU A 71 16.36 11.82 3.92
C GLU A 71 15.88 12.05 5.36
N ILE A 72 14.82 11.35 5.81
CA ILE A 72 14.35 11.44 7.20
C ILE A 72 15.39 10.88 8.18
N ALA A 73 16.03 9.75 7.85
CA ALA A 73 17.06 9.16 8.70
C ALA A 73 18.27 10.09 8.87
N ARG A 74 18.58 10.89 7.85
CA ARG A 74 19.68 11.86 7.86
C ARG A 74 19.33 13.14 8.63
N ARG A 75 18.11 13.66 8.48
CA ARG A 75 17.66 14.93 9.09
C ARG A 75 16.21 14.84 9.55
N ARG A 76 16.02 14.48 10.81
CA ARG A 76 14.69 14.27 11.40
C ARG A 76 13.92 15.59 11.58
N GLU A 77 14.61 16.71 11.78
CA GLU A 77 14.03 18.03 12.06
C GLU A 77 13.22 18.59 10.87
N VAL A 78 13.57 18.17 9.65
CA VAL A 78 12.90 18.56 8.41
C VAL A 78 12.03 17.44 7.83
N ALA A 79 11.84 16.34 8.57
CA ALA A 79 11.07 15.19 8.10
C ALA A 79 9.67 15.56 7.61
N GLY A 80 9.01 16.52 8.27
CA GLY A 80 7.69 17.01 7.86
C GLY A 80 7.65 17.53 6.42
N GLU A 81 8.72 18.15 5.92
CA GLU A 81 8.78 18.66 4.53
C GLU A 81 8.88 17.52 3.51
N TYR A 82 9.71 16.51 3.80
CA TYR A 82 9.83 15.32 2.95
C TYR A 82 8.56 14.46 2.96
N ILE A 83 7.91 14.30 4.12
CA ILE A 83 6.63 13.58 4.23
C ILE A 83 5.54 14.31 3.42
N GLY A 84 5.47 15.64 3.55
CA GLY A 84 4.52 16.46 2.79
C GLY A 84 4.75 16.37 1.28
N ALA A 85 6.01 16.46 0.84
CA ALA A 85 6.37 16.30 -0.57
C ALA A 85 6.01 14.91 -1.11
N ALA A 86 6.32 13.83 -0.37
CA ALA A 86 5.97 12.47 -0.75
C ALA A 86 4.45 12.30 -0.93
N LEU A 87 3.65 12.77 0.03
CA LEU A 87 2.19 12.69 -0.04
C LEU A 87 1.63 13.45 -1.25
N ILE A 88 2.10 14.68 -1.49
CA ILE A 88 1.62 15.48 -2.62
C ILE A 88 2.02 14.83 -3.96
N LEU A 89 3.27 14.40 -4.10
CA LEU A 89 3.73 13.75 -5.33
C LEU A 89 2.94 12.48 -5.62
N LYS A 90 2.76 11.60 -4.62
CA LYS A 90 1.96 10.38 -4.79
C LYS A 90 0.50 10.69 -5.14
N LEU A 91 -0.10 11.72 -4.54
CA LEU A 91 -1.46 12.17 -4.89
C LEU A 91 -1.57 12.72 -6.31
N LEU A 92 -0.57 13.47 -6.78
CA LEU A 92 -0.54 13.99 -8.15
C LEU A 92 -0.40 12.86 -9.18
N ILE A 93 0.48 11.89 -8.91
CA ILE A 93 0.64 10.72 -9.77
C ILE A 93 -0.66 9.90 -9.78
N LEU A 94 -1.28 9.72 -8.62
CA LEU A 94 -2.56 9.02 -8.49
C LEU A 94 -3.68 9.67 -9.30
N LEU A 95 -3.76 11.00 -9.30
CA LEU A 95 -4.74 11.77 -10.06
C LEU A 95 -4.60 11.54 -11.57
N ALA A 96 -3.39 11.27 -12.06
CA ALA A 96 -3.15 10.87 -13.45
C ALA A 96 -3.38 9.37 -13.69
N ALA A 97 -2.99 8.51 -12.73
CA ALA A 97 -3.06 7.06 -12.86
C ALA A 97 -4.51 6.53 -12.88
N LEU A 98 -5.40 7.08 -12.05
CA LEU A 98 -6.80 6.64 -11.96
C LEU A 98 -7.58 6.78 -13.28
N PRO A 99 -7.65 7.96 -13.92
CA PRO A 99 -8.36 8.09 -15.20
C PRO A 99 -7.70 7.26 -16.30
N LEU A 100 -6.37 7.13 -16.29
CA LEU A 100 -5.67 6.26 -17.24
C LEU A 100 -6.07 4.79 -17.06
N GLY A 101 -6.06 4.27 -15.82
CA GLY A 101 -6.48 2.91 -15.53
C GLY A 101 -7.93 2.67 -15.93
N MET A 102 -8.84 3.59 -15.62
CA MET A 102 -10.24 3.51 -16.02
C MET A 102 -10.42 3.50 -17.55
N ALA A 103 -9.71 4.37 -18.26
CA ALA A 103 -9.75 4.41 -19.72
C ALA A 103 -9.27 3.08 -20.34
N VAL A 104 -8.21 2.48 -19.79
CA VAL A 104 -7.72 1.17 -20.24
C VAL A 104 -8.80 0.09 -20.08
N THR A 105 -9.50 0.06 -18.93
CA THR A 105 -10.59 -0.93 -18.74
C THR A 105 -11.70 -0.82 -19.80
N GLN A 106 -12.01 0.41 -20.25
CA GLN A 106 -13.00 0.63 -21.31
C GLN A 106 -12.49 0.13 -22.67
N THR A 107 -11.22 0.36 -23.00
CA THR A 107 -10.63 -0.10 -24.27
C THR A 107 -10.50 -1.62 -24.36
N MET A 108 -10.30 -2.30 -23.23
CA MET A 108 -10.18 -3.76 -23.18
C MET A 108 -11.54 -4.48 -23.15
N GLY A 109 -12.66 -3.73 -23.17
CA GLY A 109 -14.00 -4.32 -23.13
C GLY A 109 -14.32 -5.03 -21.80
N VAL A 110 -13.70 -4.59 -20.71
CA VAL A 110 -13.91 -5.17 -19.37
C VAL A 110 -15.37 -4.99 -18.95
N GLY A 111 -15.97 -6.06 -18.41
CA GLY A 111 -17.35 -6.04 -17.91
C GLY A 111 -17.56 -4.97 -16.82
N ARG A 112 -18.82 -4.51 -16.70
CA ARG A 112 -19.16 -3.42 -15.76
C ARG A 112 -18.88 -3.81 -14.30
N ALA A 113 -19.03 -5.08 -13.96
CA ALA A 113 -18.79 -5.57 -12.60
C ALA A 113 -17.29 -5.58 -12.26
N GLU A 114 -16.46 -6.04 -13.19
CA GLU A 114 -15.00 -6.09 -13.08
C GLU A 114 -14.41 -4.69 -13.09
N SER A 115 -14.91 -3.79 -13.94
CA SER A 115 -14.49 -2.38 -13.95
C SER A 115 -14.78 -1.69 -12.61
N LEU A 116 -15.93 -1.98 -11.99
CA LEU A 116 -16.24 -1.49 -10.63
C LEU A 116 -15.32 -2.12 -9.58
N ALA A 117 -15.04 -3.41 -9.66
CA ALA A 117 -14.10 -4.09 -8.77
C ALA A 117 -12.67 -3.51 -8.88
N ILE A 118 -12.22 -3.21 -10.11
CA ILE A 118 -10.96 -2.50 -10.38
C ILE A 118 -11.00 -1.12 -9.73
N PHE A 119 -12.06 -0.34 -9.90
CA PHE A 119 -12.17 0.98 -9.28
C PHE A 119 -12.06 0.92 -7.75
N LEU A 120 -12.77 -0.02 -7.11
CA LEU A 120 -12.70 -0.21 -5.66
C LEU A 120 -11.30 -0.64 -5.20
N CYS A 121 -10.67 -1.57 -5.92
CA CYS A 121 -9.31 -2.04 -5.67
C CYS A 121 -8.28 -0.92 -5.85
N PHE A 122 -8.47 -0.06 -6.85
CA PHE A 122 -7.61 1.09 -7.16
C PHE A 122 -7.70 2.14 -6.04
N LEU A 123 -8.90 2.46 -5.56
CA LEU A 123 -9.08 3.34 -4.42
C LEU A 123 -8.47 2.73 -3.15
N GLY A 124 -8.67 1.45 -2.88
CA GLY A 124 -8.08 0.80 -1.70
C GLY A 124 -6.56 0.81 -1.76
N THR A 125 -6.00 0.24 -2.82
CA THR A 125 -4.56 0.03 -2.96
C THR A 125 -3.83 1.34 -3.25
N LEU A 126 -4.21 2.08 -4.29
CA LEU A 126 -3.40 3.23 -4.68
C LEU A 126 -3.67 4.48 -3.85
N PHE A 127 -4.93 4.71 -3.42
CA PHE A 127 -5.25 5.88 -2.58
C PHE A 127 -4.99 5.62 -1.09
N PHE A 128 -5.56 4.56 -0.50
CA PHE A 128 -5.47 4.37 0.96
C PHE A 128 -4.21 3.61 1.42
N ARG A 129 -3.62 2.77 0.57
CA ARG A 129 -2.36 2.08 0.92
C ARG A 129 -1.15 2.89 0.46
N GLU A 130 -0.95 3.06 -0.84
CA GLU A 130 0.29 3.62 -1.38
C GLU A 130 0.58 5.07 -0.92
N VAL A 131 -0.45 5.90 -0.73
CA VAL A 131 -0.28 7.29 -0.30
C VAL A 131 -0.04 7.40 1.21
N PRO A 132 -0.98 7.14 2.14
CA PRO A 132 -0.73 7.39 3.56
C PRO A 132 -0.01 6.22 4.26
N THR A 133 -0.30 4.96 3.90
CA THR A 133 0.20 3.81 4.65
C THR A 133 1.68 3.57 4.34
N VAL A 134 2.06 3.53 3.07
CA VAL A 134 3.45 3.24 2.70
C VAL A 134 4.38 4.40 3.07
N VAL A 135 3.93 5.66 2.93
CA VAL A 135 4.65 6.82 3.45
C VAL A 135 4.83 6.72 4.97
N ALA A 136 3.80 6.32 5.72
CA ALA A 136 3.93 6.12 7.16
C ALA A 136 4.92 5.00 7.49
N TYR A 137 4.97 3.91 6.72
CA TYR A 137 5.96 2.84 6.91
C TYR A 137 7.38 3.33 6.67
N ALA A 138 7.61 4.19 5.66
CA ALA A 138 8.89 4.85 5.45
C ALA A 138 9.28 5.72 6.66
N VAL A 139 8.34 6.47 7.23
CA VAL A 139 8.56 7.25 8.46
C VAL A 139 8.90 6.34 9.65
N PHE A 140 8.11 5.29 9.90
CA PHE A 140 8.34 4.37 11.02
C PHE A 140 9.71 3.71 10.91
N LEU A 141 10.12 3.34 9.70
CA LEU A 141 11.43 2.76 9.46
C LEU A 141 12.57 3.78 9.67
N ALA A 142 12.44 4.99 9.16
CA ALA A 142 13.47 6.04 9.31
C ALA A 142 13.68 6.48 10.78
N TYR A 143 12.64 6.36 11.60
CA TYR A 143 12.71 6.61 13.04
C TYR A 143 13.06 5.36 13.87
N GLU A 144 13.23 4.19 13.24
CA GLU A 144 13.47 2.89 13.89
C GLU A 144 12.35 2.47 14.87
N ARG A 145 11.10 2.83 14.56
CA ARG A 145 9.90 2.57 15.38
C ARG A 145 8.97 1.56 14.72
N MET A 146 9.47 0.33 14.56
CA MET A 146 8.79 -0.73 13.81
C MET A 146 7.54 -1.27 14.52
N GLU A 147 7.36 -1.00 15.80
CA GLU A 147 6.14 -1.36 16.53
C GLU A 147 4.89 -0.70 15.93
N PHE A 148 5.00 0.53 15.40
CA PHE A 148 3.86 1.19 14.75
C PHE A 148 3.51 0.55 13.42
N ARG A 149 4.52 0.10 12.66
CA ARG A 149 4.29 -0.67 11.43
C ARG A 149 3.56 -1.98 11.74
N ALA A 150 3.99 -2.67 12.79
CA ALA A 150 3.34 -3.91 13.23
C ALA A 150 1.87 -3.65 13.62
N VAL A 151 1.58 -2.60 14.40
CA VAL A 151 0.22 -2.24 14.79
C VAL A 151 -0.67 -1.96 13.57
N VAL A 152 -0.22 -1.14 12.62
CA VAL A 152 -1.00 -0.84 11.40
C VAL A 152 -1.21 -2.10 10.57
N THR A 153 -0.19 -2.95 10.44
CA THR A 153 -0.31 -4.23 9.73
C THR A 153 -1.34 -5.14 10.40
N LEU A 154 -1.33 -5.26 11.73
CA LEU A 154 -2.31 -6.08 12.45
C LEU A 154 -3.74 -5.55 12.30
N ILE A 155 -3.93 -4.22 12.38
CA ILE A 155 -5.23 -3.58 12.12
C ILE A 155 -5.73 -3.97 10.73
N TYR A 156 -4.88 -3.86 9.71
CA TYR A 156 -5.24 -4.26 8.35
C TYR A 156 -5.62 -5.73 8.26
N GLN A 157 -4.85 -6.65 8.85
CA GLN A 157 -5.17 -8.08 8.78
C GLN A 157 -6.50 -8.41 9.45
N VAL A 158 -6.77 -7.83 10.61
CA VAL A 158 -8.04 -8.02 11.32
C VAL A 158 -9.20 -7.48 10.50
N LEU A 159 -9.08 -6.25 9.99
CA LEU A 159 -10.12 -5.62 9.17
C LEU A 159 -10.35 -6.39 7.86
N LYS A 160 -9.28 -6.74 7.15
CA LYS A 160 -9.34 -7.46 5.87
C LYS A 160 -9.97 -8.84 6.06
N PHE A 161 -9.49 -9.61 7.04
CA PHE A 161 -10.02 -10.95 7.28
C PHE A 161 -11.47 -10.90 7.74
N GLY A 162 -11.79 -10.05 8.73
CA GLY A 162 -13.13 -9.90 9.28
C GLY A 162 -14.15 -9.39 8.26
N ALA A 163 -13.80 -8.34 7.51
CA ALA A 163 -14.69 -7.78 6.50
C ALA A 163 -14.92 -8.74 5.33
N THR A 164 -13.87 -9.39 4.83
CA THR A 164 -14.00 -10.38 3.74
C THR A 164 -14.85 -11.58 4.18
N LEU A 165 -14.60 -12.11 5.38
CA LEU A 165 -15.40 -13.22 5.91
C LEU A 165 -16.87 -12.83 6.10
N THR A 166 -17.14 -11.62 6.59
CA THR A 166 -18.50 -11.10 6.74
C THR A 166 -19.24 -11.05 5.40
N VAL A 167 -18.57 -10.56 4.36
CA VAL A 167 -19.13 -10.52 2.99
C VAL A 167 -19.44 -11.92 2.48
N ILE A 168 -18.54 -12.88 2.69
CA ILE A 168 -18.73 -14.28 2.29
C ILE A 168 -19.93 -14.90 3.01
N LEU A 169 -20.04 -14.69 4.32
CA LEU A 169 -21.16 -15.21 5.13
C LEU A 169 -22.51 -14.61 4.73
N MET A 170 -22.51 -13.39 4.19
CA MET A 170 -23.69 -12.73 3.64
C MET A 170 -24.01 -13.16 2.19
N GLY A 171 -23.24 -14.07 1.60
CA GLY A 171 -23.44 -14.51 0.21
C GLY A 171 -23.00 -13.47 -0.83
N GLY A 172 -22.14 -12.51 -0.46
CA GLY A 172 -21.65 -11.47 -1.36
C GLY A 172 -20.71 -12.02 -2.43
N GLY A 173 -20.72 -11.42 -3.62
CA GLY A 173 -19.83 -11.78 -4.74
C GLY A 173 -18.54 -10.95 -4.79
N LEU A 174 -17.97 -10.84 -6.00
CA LEU A 174 -16.70 -10.15 -6.26
C LEU A 174 -16.67 -8.69 -5.80
N ILE A 175 -17.69 -7.90 -6.14
CA ILE A 175 -17.71 -6.45 -5.87
C ILE A 175 -17.71 -6.17 -4.35
N PRO A 176 -18.61 -6.77 -3.52
CA PRO A 176 -18.55 -6.61 -2.08
C PRO A 176 -17.21 -7.03 -1.44
N ILE A 177 -16.51 -8.04 -2.00
CA ILE A 177 -15.19 -8.44 -1.50
C ILE A 177 -14.16 -7.31 -1.70
N PHE A 178 -14.16 -6.66 -2.87
CA PHE A 178 -13.31 -5.48 -3.08
C PHE A 178 -13.76 -4.26 -2.27
N GLY A 179 -15.07 -4.14 -1.98
CA GLY A 179 -15.58 -3.14 -1.04
C GLY A 179 -15.06 -3.37 0.39
N ALA A 180 -15.05 -4.62 0.86
CA ALA A 180 -14.45 -4.99 2.14
C ALA A 180 -12.94 -4.71 2.17
N ALA A 181 -12.23 -5.02 1.09
CA ALA A 181 -10.81 -4.69 0.96
C ALA A 181 -10.59 -3.16 1.03
N LEU A 182 -11.39 -2.36 0.33
CA LEU A 182 -11.34 -0.90 0.39
C LEU A 182 -11.52 -0.38 1.82
N ILE A 183 -12.49 -0.90 2.57
CA ILE A 183 -12.71 -0.51 3.97
C ILE A 183 -11.49 -0.86 4.84
N ALA A 184 -10.90 -2.03 4.64
CA ALA A 184 -9.71 -2.45 5.38
C ALA A 184 -8.49 -1.57 5.06
N GLU A 185 -8.24 -1.27 3.78
CA GLU A 185 -7.17 -0.36 3.34
C GLU A 185 -7.41 1.05 3.88
N ALA A 186 -8.65 1.56 3.85
CA ALA A 186 -8.99 2.87 4.40
C ALA A 186 -8.79 2.93 5.91
N GLY A 187 -9.19 1.89 6.64
CA GLY A 187 -8.97 1.78 8.08
C GLY A 187 -7.48 1.77 8.45
N GLN A 188 -6.66 1.02 7.72
CA GLN A 188 -5.21 1.03 7.94
C GLN A 188 -4.60 2.39 7.60
N GLY A 189 -5.02 3.01 6.48
CA GLY A 189 -4.47 4.28 6.02
C GLY A 189 -4.78 5.41 6.98
N LEU A 190 -5.99 5.42 7.54
CA LEU A 190 -6.37 6.33 8.61
C LEU A 190 -5.55 6.09 9.88
N ALA A 191 -5.38 4.83 10.31
CA ALA A 191 -4.57 4.50 11.48
C ALA A 191 -3.11 4.94 11.31
N ALA A 192 -2.53 4.68 10.14
CA ALA A 192 -1.19 5.10 9.76
C ALA A 192 -1.02 6.62 9.82
N LEU A 193 -1.94 7.37 9.20
CA LEU A 193 -1.93 8.82 9.21
C LEU A 193 -2.06 9.40 10.62
N VAL A 194 -2.99 8.86 11.43
CA VAL A 194 -3.19 9.29 12.83
C VAL A 194 -1.92 9.05 13.65
N LEU A 195 -1.23 7.92 13.47
CA LEU A 195 0.02 7.63 14.16
C LEU A 195 1.14 8.60 13.76
N VAL A 196 1.29 8.88 12.46
CA VAL A 196 2.25 9.89 11.97
C VAL A 196 1.97 11.25 12.60
N LEU A 197 0.72 11.73 12.54
CA LEU A 197 0.33 13.05 13.04
C LEU A 197 0.48 13.21 14.57
N LYS A 198 0.33 12.12 15.33
CA LYS A 198 0.40 12.14 16.80
C LYS A 198 1.79 11.87 17.37
N LYS A 199 2.65 11.13 16.66
CA LYS A 199 3.91 10.61 17.20
C LYS A 199 5.17 11.08 16.47
N PHE A 200 5.04 11.71 15.31
CA PHE A 200 6.15 12.13 14.46
C PHE A 200 5.99 13.56 13.96
N GLU A 201 7.00 14.06 13.25
CA GLU A 201 6.95 15.36 12.59
C GLU A 201 5.76 15.44 11.63
N ARG A 202 4.97 16.51 11.78
CA ARG A 202 3.74 16.67 10.98
C ARG A 202 4.09 16.94 9.52
N PRO A 203 3.35 16.35 8.56
CA PRO A 203 3.52 16.67 7.16
C PRO A 203 3.34 18.17 6.92
N LYS A 204 4.36 18.81 6.34
CA LYS A 204 4.32 20.20 5.90
C LYS A 204 4.03 20.20 4.41
N LEU A 205 2.78 20.47 4.04
CA LEU A 205 2.34 20.57 2.66
C LEU A 205 2.88 21.88 2.04
N LYS A 206 4.13 21.85 1.61
CA LYS A 206 4.81 22.95 0.91
C LYS A 206 5.06 22.56 -0.54
N PHE A 207 4.74 23.48 -1.44
CA PHE A 207 5.08 23.37 -2.86
C PHE A 207 6.50 23.89 -3.05
N ASP A 208 7.48 22.99 -2.97
CA ASP A 208 8.88 23.28 -3.30
C ASP A 208 9.29 22.47 -4.52
N TRP A 209 9.26 23.13 -5.68
CA TRP A 209 9.57 22.50 -6.97
C TRP A 209 10.99 21.94 -7.03
N LYS A 210 11.96 22.55 -6.32
CA LYS A 210 13.34 22.08 -6.29
C LYS A 210 13.43 20.77 -5.51
N LEU A 211 12.77 20.71 -4.36
CA LEU A 211 12.69 19.50 -3.55
C LEU A 211 12.03 18.37 -4.34
N TRP A 212 10.90 18.65 -5.00
CA TRP A 212 10.16 17.66 -5.77
C TRP A 212 10.97 17.11 -6.95
N GLY A 213 11.62 18.01 -7.71
CA GLY A 213 12.47 17.61 -8.84
C GLY A 213 13.66 16.77 -8.40
N HIS A 214 14.29 17.08 -7.26
CA HIS A 214 15.33 16.25 -6.67
C HIS A 214 14.79 14.87 -6.27
N TYR A 215 13.63 14.83 -5.62
CA TYR A 215 13.01 13.59 -5.16
C TYR A 215 12.69 12.64 -6.31
N VAL A 216 12.01 13.14 -7.34
CA VAL A 216 11.66 12.35 -8.53
C VAL A 216 12.92 11.91 -9.26
N LYS A 217 13.91 12.79 -9.44
CA LYS A 217 15.14 12.45 -10.18
C LYS A 217 15.93 11.34 -9.49
N GLU A 218 16.01 11.36 -8.16
CA GLU A 218 16.73 10.35 -7.41
C GLU A 218 15.95 9.04 -7.26
N SER A 219 14.63 9.12 -7.21
CA SER A 219 13.78 7.95 -7.06
C SER A 219 13.59 7.21 -8.39
N LEU A 220 13.60 7.91 -9.52
CA LEU A 220 13.29 7.36 -10.85
C LEU A 220 14.08 6.10 -11.22
N PRO A 221 15.41 6.00 -11.03
CA PRO A 221 16.15 4.78 -11.35
C PRO A 221 15.67 3.56 -10.56
N LEU A 222 15.33 3.76 -9.27
CA LEU A 222 14.78 2.71 -8.41
C LEU A 222 13.36 2.36 -8.85
N GLY A 223 12.52 3.37 -9.11
CA GLY A 223 11.16 3.18 -9.62
C GLY A 223 11.12 2.37 -10.91
N ILE A 224 12.02 2.65 -11.86
CA ILE A 224 12.14 1.89 -13.11
C ILE A 224 12.48 0.43 -12.83
N ALA A 225 13.46 0.16 -11.96
CA ALA A 225 13.83 -1.20 -11.60
C ALA A 225 12.66 -1.98 -10.97
N PHE A 226 11.90 -1.35 -10.07
CA PHE A 226 10.71 -1.96 -9.47
C PHE A 226 9.57 -2.16 -10.46
N ALA A 227 9.37 -1.23 -11.39
CA ALA A 227 8.37 -1.37 -12.45
C ALA A 227 8.68 -2.57 -13.34
N PHE A 228 9.94 -2.75 -13.77
CA PHE A 228 10.34 -3.93 -14.55
C PHE A 228 10.08 -5.23 -13.79
N ASN A 229 10.42 -5.29 -12.50
CA ASN A 229 10.18 -6.47 -11.68
C ASN A 229 8.67 -6.77 -11.56
N SER A 230 7.86 -5.74 -11.27
CA SER A 230 6.42 -5.90 -11.14
C SER A 230 5.77 -6.33 -12.46
N TYR A 231 6.15 -5.74 -13.58
CA TYR A 231 5.59 -6.10 -14.88
C TYR A 231 5.94 -7.53 -15.27
N TYR A 232 7.18 -7.96 -15.04
CA TYR A 232 7.59 -9.35 -15.29
C TYR A 232 6.68 -10.36 -14.59
N PHE A 233 6.26 -10.11 -13.34
CA PHE A 233 5.37 -11.01 -12.60
C PHE A 233 3.88 -10.93 -13.02
N GLN A 234 3.46 -9.87 -13.71
CA GLN A 234 2.05 -9.69 -14.09
C GLN A 234 1.76 -10.08 -15.54
N VAL A 235 2.80 -10.16 -16.40
CA VAL A 235 2.64 -10.50 -17.83
C VAL A 235 2.03 -11.89 -18.05
N ASP A 236 2.29 -12.85 -17.16
CA ASP A 236 1.70 -14.20 -17.28
C ASP A 236 0.21 -14.25 -16.86
N ILE A 237 -0.27 -13.22 -16.14
CA ILE A 237 -1.63 -13.16 -15.59
C ILE A 237 -2.55 -12.29 -16.45
N LEU A 238 -2.02 -11.24 -17.07
CA LEU A 238 -2.75 -10.26 -17.90
C LEU A 238 -2.82 -10.69 -19.37
#